data_AF-A0A328CXD2-F1
#
_entry.id   AF-A0A328CXD2-F1
#
_cell.length_a   1.000
_cell.length_b   1.000
_cell.length_c   1.000
_cell.angle_alpha   90.00
_cell.angle_beta   90.00
_cell.angle_gamma   90.00
#
_symmetry.space_group_name_H-M   'P 1'
#
loop_
_entity.id
_entity.type
_entity.pdbx_description
1 polymer ?
#
loop_
_entity_poly.entity_id
_entity_poly.type
_entity_poly.pdbx_seq_one_letter_code
_entity_poly.pdbx_strand_id
1 'polypeptide(L)'
;MEKYFGNPYRGDPGVPHSDPSIFWSKWIGGAGFSAIAWFNPYMWQLTNEYNWHDRAMLFEHHHWKEALKKNQPYEFKWNQKSKEFRESYYFNWPIYFP
;
A
#
# COMPACT_ATOMS: atom_id res chain seq x y z
N MET A 1 3.52 23.04 26.69
CA MET A 1 2.69 23.13 25.48
C MET A 1 1.68 24.28 25.54
N GLU A 2 0.96 24.48 26.65
CA GLU A 2 -0.03 25.58 26.77
C GLU A 2 0.55 26.99 26.69
N LYS A 3 1.77 27.22 27.19
CA LYS A 3 2.41 28.56 27.17
C LYS A 3 2.83 29.04 25.76
N TYR A 4 3.00 28.14 24.80
CA TYR A 4 3.42 28.48 23.43
C TYR A 4 2.24 28.53 22.43
N PHE A 5 1.14 27.81 22.71
CA PHE A 5 0.01 27.69 21.78
C PHE A 5 -1.32 28.26 22.31
N GLY A 6 -1.38 28.67 23.58
CA GLY A 6 -2.66 28.92 24.26
C GLY A 6 -3.38 30.23 23.94
N ASN A 7 -2.68 31.27 23.50
CA ASN A 7 -3.28 32.62 23.34
C ASN A 7 -3.37 33.12 21.88
N PRO A 8 -2.37 32.91 21.00
CA PRO A 8 -2.44 33.41 19.61
C PRO A 8 -3.33 32.59 18.67
N TYR A 9 -3.57 31.32 19.00
CA TYR A 9 -4.21 30.35 18.09
C TYR A 9 -5.61 29.92 18.55
N ARG A 10 -6.14 30.55 19.61
CA ARG A 10 -7.50 30.31 20.09
C ARG A 10 -8.48 31.04 19.17
N GLY A 11 -9.08 30.31 18.23
CA GLY A 11 -10.12 30.82 17.34
C GLY A 11 -9.62 31.53 16.08
N ASP A 12 -8.32 31.45 15.76
CA ASP A 12 -7.81 31.90 14.46
C ASP A 12 -8.27 30.91 13.36
N PRO A 13 -9.11 31.33 12.41
CA PRO A 13 -9.60 30.48 11.32
C PRO A 13 -8.49 30.06 10.35
N GLY A 14 -7.30 30.68 10.40
CA GLY A 14 -6.11 30.28 9.66
C GLY A 14 -5.40 29.05 10.23
N VAL A 15 -5.77 28.60 11.44
CA VAL A 15 -5.23 27.38 12.05
C VAL A 15 -6.18 26.23 11.70
N PRO A 16 -5.74 25.22 10.91
CA PRO A 16 -6.63 24.14 10.43
C PRO A 16 -7.28 23.28 11.53
N HIS A 17 -6.96 23.54 12.79
CA HIS A 17 -7.35 22.73 13.93
C HIS A 17 -8.20 23.45 14.98
N SER A 18 -8.42 24.76 14.86
CA SER A 18 -9.10 25.60 15.86
C SER A 18 -10.62 25.72 15.68
N ASP A 19 -11.18 25.34 14.52
CA ASP A 19 -12.62 25.41 14.27
C ASP A 19 -13.39 24.35 15.10
N PRO A 20 -14.28 24.77 16.02
CA PRO A 20 -15.12 23.87 16.81
C PRO A 20 -16.04 22.99 15.96
N SER A 21 -16.43 23.42 14.76
CA SER A 21 -17.32 22.66 13.88
C SER A 21 -16.68 21.34 13.39
N ILE A 22 -15.35 21.30 13.35
CA ILE A 22 -14.53 20.19 12.86
C ILE A 22 -14.05 19.30 14.04
N PHE A 23 -14.40 19.63 15.29
CA PHE A 23 -13.96 18.86 16.46
C PHE A 23 -14.43 17.39 16.38
N TRP A 24 -15.72 17.17 16.12
CA TRP A 24 -16.29 15.82 16.07
C TRP A 24 -15.78 15.00 14.89
N SER A 25 -15.58 15.60 13.71
CA SER A 25 -15.05 14.88 12.55
C SER A 25 -13.62 14.41 12.79
N LYS A 26 -12.80 15.17 13.53
CA LYS A 26 -11.46 14.74 13.97
C LYS A 26 -11.51 13.55 14.93
N TRP A 27 -12.40 13.59 15.92
CA TRP A 27 -12.57 12.47 16.86
C TRP A 27 -13.06 11.20 16.17
N ILE A 28 -14.02 11.32 15.25
CA ILE A 28 -14.52 10.18 14.48
C ILE A 28 -13.41 9.63 13.57
N GLY A 29 -12.67 10.50 12.88
CA GLY A 29 -11.54 10.10 12.03
C GLY A 29 -10.44 9.42 12.83
N GLY A 30 -10.06 9.98 13.99
CA GLY A 30 -9.07 9.41 14.89
C GLY A 30 -9.50 8.07 15.47
N ALA A 31 -10.73 7.98 15.99
CA ALA A 31 -11.27 6.73 16.53
C ALA A 31 -11.41 5.64 15.46
N GLY A 32 -11.85 6.01 14.25
CA GLY A 32 -11.91 5.12 13.10
C GLY A 32 -10.53 4.59 12.71
N PHE A 33 -9.54 5.47 12.55
CA PHE A 33 -8.18 5.07 12.25
C PHE A 33 -7.59 4.15 13.33
N SER A 34 -7.78 4.48 14.62
CA SER A 34 -7.30 3.65 15.73
C SER A 34 -7.96 2.28 15.77
N ALA A 35 -9.28 2.18 15.52
CA ALA A 35 -9.96 0.90 15.47
C ALA A 35 -9.43 0.03 14.33
N ILE A 36 -9.28 0.59 13.12
CA ILE A 36 -8.77 -0.16 11.97
C ILE A 36 -7.31 -0.60 12.23
N ALA A 37 -6.47 0.27 12.78
CA ALA A 37 -5.09 -0.05 13.14
C ALA A 37 -5.00 -1.14 14.23
N TRP A 38 -5.96 -1.18 15.17
CA TRP A 38 -6.02 -2.20 16.21
C TRP A 38 -6.39 -3.58 15.67
N PHE A 39 -7.37 -3.64 14.76
CA PHE A 39 -7.78 -4.90 14.14
C PHE A 39 -6.81 -5.35 13.02
N ASN A 40 -6.13 -4.42 12.36
CA ASN A 40 -5.14 -4.67 11.31
C ASN A 40 -3.80 -4.01 11.65
N PRO A 41 -2.99 -4.60 12.56
CA PRO A 41 -1.70 -4.04 13.00
C PRO A 41 -0.65 -3.94 11.88
N TYR A 42 -0.91 -4.58 10.74
CA TYR A 42 -0.06 -4.56 9.55
C TYR A 42 -0.62 -3.72 8.40
N MET A 43 -1.50 -2.76 8.66
CA MET A 43 -1.97 -1.80 7.62
C MET A 43 -0.82 -1.12 6.86
N TRP A 44 0.32 -0.90 7.52
CA TRP A 44 1.53 -0.34 6.91
C TRP A 44 2.22 -1.28 5.91
N GLN A 45 1.86 -2.56 5.85
CA GLN A 45 2.28 -3.48 4.79
C GLN A 45 1.42 -3.36 3.52
N LEU A 46 0.29 -2.64 3.59
CA LEU A 46 -0.51 -2.32 2.41
C LEU A 46 0.23 -1.37 1.44
N THR A 47 1.34 -0.76 1.86
CA THR A 47 2.15 0.11 1.00
C THR A 47 2.93 -0.63 -0.09
N ASN A 48 2.85 -1.97 -0.14
CA ASN A 48 3.32 -2.76 -1.29
C ASN A 48 2.34 -2.74 -2.47
N GLU A 49 1.60 -1.65 -2.70
CA GLU A 49 0.82 -1.43 -3.92
C GLU A 49 1.67 -1.58 -5.20
N TYR A 50 2.99 -1.43 -5.08
CA TYR A 50 3.97 -1.55 -6.15
C TYR A 50 4.86 -2.81 -6.01
N ASN A 51 4.25 -3.98 -5.91
CA ASN A 51 4.99 -5.23 -6.11
C ASN A 51 5.36 -5.39 -7.60
N TRP A 52 6.65 -5.22 -7.93
CA TRP A 52 7.17 -5.43 -9.28
C TRP A 52 6.92 -6.85 -9.80
N HIS A 53 6.94 -7.85 -8.92
CA HIS A 53 6.64 -9.23 -9.31
C HIS A 53 5.22 -9.37 -9.84
N ASP A 54 4.24 -8.85 -9.09
CA ASP A 54 2.83 -8.96 -9.47
C ASP A 54 2.58 -8.28 -10.81
N ARG A 55 3.24 -7.14 -11.07
CA ARG A 55 3.21 -6.48 -12.38
C ARG A 55 3.84 -7.33 -13.49
N ALA A 56 4.99 -7.95 -13.24
CA ALA A 56 5.65 -8.83 -14.20
C ALA A 56 4.79 -10.05 -14.53
N MET A 57 4.14 -10.65 -13.52
CA MET A 57 3.23 -11.79 -13.69
C MET A 57 1.95 -11.38 -14.43
N LEU A 58 1.38 -10.21 -14.13
CA LEU A 58 0.22 -9.67 -14.86
C LEU A 58 0.56 -9.38 -16.32
N PHE A 59 1.75 -8.85 -16.60
CA PHE A 59 2.24 -8.62 -17.96
C PHE A 59 2.41 -9.93 -18.74
N GLU A 60 3.01 -10.94 -18.11
CA GLU A 60 3.15 -12.28 -18.70
C GLU A 60 1.77 -12.91 -18.98
N HIS A 61 0.85 -12.79 -18.03
CA HIS A 61 -0.53 -13.28 -18.16
C HIS A 61 -1.31 -12.57 -19.27
N HIS A 62 -1.09 -11.26 -19.45
CA HIS A 62 -1.68 -10.49 -20.55
C HIS A 62 -1.24 -11.05 -21.91
N HIS A 63 0.07 -11.25 -22.11
CA HIS A 63 0.59 -11.79 -23.35
C HIS A 63 0.18 -13.25 -23.60
N TRP A 64 0.08 -14.05 -22.54
CA TRP A 64 -0.50 -15.38 -22.65
C TRP A 64 -1.94 -15.34 -23.16
N LYS A 65 -2.79 -14.45 -22.62
CA LYS A 65 -4.16 -14.24 -23.11
C LYS A 65 -4.21 -13.79 -24.56
N GLU A 66 -3.30 -12.92 -25.00
CA GLU A 66 -3.21 -12.51 -26.41
C GLU A 66 -2.79 -13.65 -27.33
N ALA A 67 -1.81 -14.46 -26.92
CA ALA A 67 -1.40 -15.65 -27.67
C ALA A 67 -2.53 -16.67 -27.77
N LEU A 68 -3.28 -16.88 -26.69
CA LEU A 68 -4.45 -17.76 -26.66
C LEU A 68 -5.57 -17.27 -27.60
N LYS A 69 -5.83 -15.95 -27.66
CA LYS A 69 -6.75 -15.36 -28.66
C LYS A 69 -6.30 -15.61 -30.10
N LYS A 70 -4.99 -15.65 -30.35
CA LYS A 70 -4.39 -15.93 -31.66
C LYS A 70 -4.17 -17.42 -31.92
N ASN A 71 -4.54 -18.29 -30.97
CA ASN A 71 -4.32 -19.73 -31.02
C ASN A 71 -2.84 -20.12 -31.22
N GLN A 72 -1.93 -19.33 -30.64
CA GLN A 72 -0.49 -19.54 -30.70
C GLN A 72 0.04 -20.14 -29.41
N PRO A 73 1.06 -21.04 -29.48
CA PRO A 73 1.73 -21.52 -28.29
C PRO A 73 2.46 -20.36 -27.59
N TYR A 74 2.40 -20.34 -26.25
CA TYR A 74 3.06 -19.33 -25.43
C TYR A 74 4.01 -20.01 -24.44
N GLU A 75 5.26 -19.60 -24.45
CA GLU A 75 6.26 -20.07 -23.49
C GLU A 75 6.39 -19.05 -22.34
N PHE A 76 6.11 -19.50 -21.13
CA PHE A 76 6.29 -18.69 -19.93
C PHE A 76 7.78 -18.46 -19.67
N LYS A 77 8.18 -17.19 -19.70
CA LYS A 77 9.55 -16.73 -19.43
C LYS A 77 9.94 -16.99 -17.98
N TRP A 78 8.97 -17.01 -17.06
CA TRP A 78 9.22 -17.38 -15.66
C TRP A 78 9.78 -18.81 -15.53
N ASN A 79 9.30 -19.74 -16.36
CA ASN A 79 9.75 -21.15 -16.33
C ASN A 79 11.13 -21.36 -16.96
N GLN A 80 11.61 -20.41 -17.77
CA GLN A 80 12.96 -20.44 -18.35
C GLN A 80 14.04 -20.05 -17.33
N LYS A 81 13.67 -19.53 -16.15
CA LYS A 81 14.63 -19.19 -15.08
C LYS A 81 15.15 -20.45 -14.39
N SER A 82 16.39 -20.40 -13.91
CA SER A 82 16.99 -21.51 -13.16
C SER A 82 16.16 -21.84 -11.91
N LYS A 83 16.19 -23.11 -11.50
CA LYS A 83 15.49 -23.56 -10.29
C LYS A 83 15.98 -22.79 -9.06
N GLU A 84 17.30 -22.64 -8.92
CA GLU A 84 17.94 -21.89 -7.84
C GLU A 84 17.48 -20.43 -7.79
N PHE A 85 17.37 -19.76 -8.95
CA PHE A 85 16.84 -18.39 -9.01
C PHE A 85 15.40 -18.32 -8.53
N ARG A 86 14.54 -19.24 -8.96
CA ARG A 86 13.12 -19.26 -8.54
C ARG A 86 12.98 -19.52 -7.05
N GLU A 87 13.74 -20.47 -6.50
CA GLU A 87 13.68 -20.82 -5.07
C GLU A 87 14.24 -19.68 -4.19
N SER A 88 15.38 -19.11 -4.56
CA SER A 88 15.96 -17.97 -3.84
C SER A 88 15.08 -16.71 -3.93
N TYR A 89 14.38 -16.52 -5.05
CA TYR A 89 13.46 -15.40 -5.25
C TYR A 89 12.29 -15.41 -4.25
N TYR A 90 11.69 -16.58 -3.99
CA TYR A 90 10.62 -16.71 -3.00
C TYR A 90 11.15 -16.68 -1.55
N PHE A 91 12.35 -17.18 -1.30
CA PHE A 91 12.97 -17.12 0.03
C PHE A 91 13.30 -15.67 0.44
N ASN A 92 13.80 -14.88 -0.51
CA ASN A 92 14.16 -13.48 -0.30
C ASN A 92 12.99 -12.51 -0.57
N TRP A 93 11.78 -13.04 -0.78
CA TRP A 93 10.59 -12.22 -1.06
C TRP A 93 10.37 -11.08 -0.07
N PRO A 94 10.53 -11.27 1.26
CA PRO A 94 10.38 -10.18 2.24
C PRO A 94 11.48 -9.11 2.15
N ILE A 95 12.60 -9.41 1.49
CA ILE A 95 13.76 -8.51 1.35
C ILE A 95 13.62 -7.68 0.07
N TYR A 96 13.11 -8.27 -1.01
CA TYR A 96 12.91 -7.59 -2.29
C TYR A 96 11.62 -6.76 -2.34
N PHE A 97 10.65 -7.09 -1.49
CA PHE A 97 9.35 -6.42 -1.40
C PHE A 97 9.04 -6.07 0.07
N PRO A 98 9.71 -5.04 0.63
CA PRO A 98 9.50 -4.59 2.02
C PRO A 98 8.14 -3.92 2.24
#